data_AF-A0A662JVD2-F1
#
_entry.id   AF-A0A662JVD2-F1
#
_cell.length_a   1.000
_cell.length_b   1.000
_cell.length_c   1.000
_cell.angle_alpha   90.00
_cell.angle_beta   90.00
_cell.angle_gamma   90.00
#
_symmetry.space_group_name_H-M   'P 1'
#
loop_
_entity.id
_entity.type
_entity.pdbx_description
1 polymer ?
#
loop_
_entity_poly.entity_id
_entity_poly.type
_entity_poly.pdbx_seq_one_letter_code
_entity_poly.pdbx_strand_id
1 'polypeptide(L)'
;MERKYMDRLVGKYCKIVMKEPGEDRASVVSGILEDIDYDSGFIIIDSSQGLGCLNIKSIVAIKPGSKRRQLMEKRIKEDNNAFVGIGTLIVFISMILVAAVAASVLIKTGETLQQRANKVGLSTTREVSSGLVITDVTGYTNAGKTYVTQLALTVRPRAGSQDIDLRNTILYIQYERLTVLSYSNQTGYVAGSVSAQGVFHTLNVTLNATTYGIIAVHDADGSITRNYGMNTGDTAIILVNLSAAFGTSGLPPRDSVSGSFLPETGAAGTFEASAPSVFTNRIVEMA
;
A
#
# COMPACT_ATOMS: atom_id res chain seq x y z
N MET A 1 4.82 90.11 -28.80
CA MET A 1 4.02 90.03 -27.55
C MET A 1 3.78 88.58 -27.11
N GLU A 2 3.94 87.59 -28.00
CA GLU A 2 3.60 86.18 -27.76
C GLU A 2 4.61 85.39 -26.91
N ARG A 3 5.93 85.63 -27.04
CA ARG A 3 6.96 84.90 -26.25
C ARG A 3 6.75 85.02 -24.73
N LYS A 4 6.52 86.24 -24.24
CA LYS A 4 6.25 86.52 -22.81
C LYS A 4 5.00 85.82 -22.24
N TYR A 5 4.05 85.43 -23.08
CA TYR A 5 2.85 84.72 -22.63
C TYR A 5 3.12 83.22 -22.45
N MET A 6 3.89 82.63 -23.35
CA MET A 6 4.33 81.23 -23.25
C MET A 6 5.26 80.99 -22.06
N ASP A 7 6.15 81.93 -21.74
CA ASP A 7 7.01 81.84 -20.55
C ASP A 7 6.20 81.69 -19.25
N ARG A 8 4.98 82.23 -19.18
CA ARG A 8 4.09 82.11 -18.00
C ARG A 8 3.38 80.76 -17.88
N LEU A 9 3.50 79.92 -18.90
CA LEU A 9 2.95 78.57 -18.95
C LEU A 9 3.98 77.52 -18.52
N VAL A 10 5.27 77.88 -18.44
CA VAL A 10 6.32 77.05 -17.85
C VAL A 10 5.97 76.72 -16.39
N GLY A 11 6.07 75.44 -16.03
CA GLY A 11 5.63 74.86 -14.75
C GLY A 11 4.13 74.59 -14.62
N LYS A 12 3.30 74.95 -15.61
CA LYS A 12 1.85 74.72 -15.57
C LYS A 12 1.44 73.52 -16.42
N TYR A 13 0.37 72.85 -15.98
CA TYR A 13 -0.26 71.81 -16.78
C TYR A 13 -0.99 72.45 -17.97
N CYS A 14 -0.59 72.06 -19.17
CA CYS A 14 -1.11 72.59 -20.41
C CYS A 14 -1.68 71.46 -21.28
N LYS A 15 -2.77 71.76 -21.99
CA LYS A 15 -3.24 70.97 -23.13
C LYS A 15 -2.78 71.67 -24.39
N ILE A 16 -2.01 70.97 -25.20
CA ILE A 16 -1.37 71.47 -26.41
C ILE A 16 -1.97 70.74 -27.59
N VAL A 17 -2.55 71.49 -28.50
CA VAL A 17 -3.11 70.99 -29.75
C VAL A 17 -2.05 71.15 -30.82
N MET A 18 -1.65 70.05 -31.43
CA MET A 18 -0.63 70.00 -32.46
C MET A 18 -1.26 69.61 -33.79
N LYS A 19 -0.74 70.17 -34.89
CA LYS A 19 -1.07 69.78 -36.25
C LYS A 19 0.21 69.79 -37.06
N GLU A 20 0.61 68.64 -37.57
CA GLU A 20 1.79 68.54 -38.42
C GLU A 20 1.50 69.02 -39.85
N PRO A 21 2.50 69.58 -40.55
CA PRO A 21 2.31 70.05 -41.92
C PRO A 21 1.97 68.88 -42.85
N GLY A 22 0.76 68.89 -43.43
CA GLY A 22 0.28 67.84 -44.34
C GLY A 22 -0.69 66.83 -43.71
N GLU A 23 -0.94 66.93 -42.40
CA GLU A 23 -1.93 66.09 -41.71
C GLU A 23 -3.25 66.84 -41.52
N ASP A 24 -4.38 66.21 -41.84
CA ASP A 24 -5.70 66.83 -41.65
C ASP A 24 -6.22 66.77 -40.20
N ARG A 25 -5.61 65.92 -39.36
CA ARG A 25 -6.01 65.69 -37.97
C ARG A 25 -5.09 66.42 -37.00
N ALA A 26 -5.68 67.06 -36.00
CA ALA A 26 -4.93 67.61 -34.88
C ALA A 26 -4.81 66.56 -33.76
N SER A 27 -3.62 66.45 -33.17
CA SER A 27 -3.37 65.63 -31.98
C SER A 27 -3.35 66.50 -30.73
N VAL A 28 -3.72 65.94 -29.58
CA VAL A 28 -3.73 66.67 -28.30
C VAL A 28 -2.78 66.00 -27.33
N VAL A 29 -1.73 66.72 -26.94
CA VAL A 29 -0.80 66.31 -25.91
C VAL A 29 -1.10 67.09 -24.65
N SER A 30 -1.16 66.41 -23.51
CA SER A 30 -1.37 67.07 -22.21
C SER A 30 -0.26 66.71 -21.24
N GLY A 31 0.30 67.71 -20.57
CA GLY A 31 1.41 67.53 -19.65
C GLY A 31 1.81 68.83 -18.97
N ILE A 32 2.80 68.77 -18.08
CA ILE A 32 3.40 69.94 -17.47
C ILE A 32 4.44 70.49 -18.44
N LEU A 33 4.37 71.79 -18.74
CA LEU A 33 5.39 72.46 -19.54
C LEU A 33 6.66 72.61 -18.67
N GLU A 34 7.72 71.88 -18.98
CA GLU A 34 8.96 71.92 -18.19
C GLU A 34 9.86 73.07 -18.64
N ASP A 35 10.05 73.20 -19.95
CA ASP A 35 10.92 74.22 -20.52
C ASP A 35 10.54 74.55 -21.98
N ILE A 36 10.97 75.72 -22.46
CA ILE A 36 10.78 76.17 -23.84
C ILE A 36 12.12 76.64 -24.40
N ASP A 37 12.65 75.91 -25.37
CA ASP A 37 13.83 76.30 -26.12
C ASP A 37 13.41 77.01 -27.42
N TYR A 38 13.47 78.34 -27.39
CA TYR A 38 13.13 79.18 -28.54
C TYR A 38 14.17 79.15 -29.66
N ASP A 39 15.43 78.84 -29.36
CA ASP A 39 16.52 78.84 -30.33
C ASP A 39 16.50 77.54 -31.13
N SER A 40 16.28 76.42 -30.46
CA SER A 40 16.11 75.11 -31.09
C SER A 40 14.69 74.88 -31.64
N GLY A 41 13.70 75.66 -31.19
CA GLY A 41 12.33 75.59 -31.69
C GLY A 41 11.48 74.48 -31.06
N PHE A 42 11.80 74.02 -29.85
CA PHE A 42 11.11 72.93 -29.17
C PHE A 42 10.59 73.32 -27.78
N ILE A 43 9.56 72.60 -27.34
CA ILE A 43 8.98 72.68 -26.00
C ILE A 43 9.13 71.33 -25.33
N ILE A 44 9.53 71.32 -24.06
CA ILE A 44 9.63 70.12 -23.24
C ILE A 44 8.37 69.99 -22.38
N ILE A 45 7.72 68.83 -22.45
CA ILE A 45 6.50 68.52 -21.72
C ILE A 45 6.66 67.21 -20.96
N ASP A 46 6.40 67.24 -19.67
CA ASP A 46 6.27 66.03 -18.85
C ASP A 46 4.82 65.53 -18.89
N SER A 47 4.59 64.39 -19.56
CA SER A 47 3.28 63.76 -19.72
C SER A 47 3.19 62.45 -18.92
N SER A 48 2.00 61.84 -18.86
CA SER A 48 1.79 60.56 -18.17
C SER A 48 2.59 59.38 -18.75
N GLN A 49 3.14 59.54 -19.96
CA GLN A 49 4.01 58.56 -20.63
C GLN A 49 5.51 58.89 -20.50
N GLY A 50 5.88 60.01 -19.87
CA GLY A 50 7.26 60.50 -19.72
C GLY A 50 7.49 61.89 -20.32
N LEU A 51 8.75 62.34 -20.32
CA LEU A 51 9.17 63.59 -20.96
C LEU A 51 9.11 63.47 -22.49
N GLY A 52 8.45 64.43 -23.14
CA GLY A 52 8.39 64.56 -24.60
C GLY A 52 8.85 65.93 -25.06
N CYS A 53 9.51 65.99 -26.21
CA CYS A 53 9.85 67.23 -26.91
C CYS A 53 8.88 67.45 -28.08
N LEU A 54 8.24 68.62 -28.14
CA LEU A 54 7.31 68.99 -29.21
C LEU A 54 7.86 70.19 -29.99
N ASN A 55 7.70 70.19 -31.30
CA ASN A 55 8.12 71.31 -32.13
C ASN A 55 7.16 72.50 -31.96
N ILE A 56 7.68 73.70 -31.72
CA ILE A 56 6.88 74.92 -31.55
C ILE A 56 6.05 75.22 -32.80
N LYS A 57 6.56 74.93 -34.00
CA LYS A 57 5.88 75.21 -35.28
C LYS A 57 4.63 74.35 -35.50
N SER A 58 4.57 73.15 -34.93
CA SER A 58 3.41 72.27 -35.04
C SER A 58 2.30 72.61 -34.04
N ILE A 59 2.50 73.57 -33.14
CA ILE A 59 1.53 73.92 -32.11
C ILE A 59 0.49 74.88 -32.66
N VAL A 60 -0.77 74.46 -32.67
CA VAL A 60 -1.92 75.26 -33.10
C VAL A 60 -2.51 76.05 -31.93
N ALA A 61 -2.56 75.45 -30.73
CA ALA A 61 -3.10 76.10 -29.54
C ALA A 61 -2.51 75.52 -28.25
N ILE A 62 -2.25 76.38 -27.26
CA ILE A 62 -1.88 75.98 -25.90
C ILE A 62 -2.87 76.58 -24.91
N LYS A 63 -3.44 75.74 -24.04
CA LYS A 63 -4.35 76.19 -22.97
C LYS A 63 -3.92 75.61 -21.61
N PRO A 64 -3.82 76.42 -20.54
CA PRO A 64 -3.62 75.89 -19.19
C PRO A 64 -4.85 75.06 -18.77
N GLY A 65 -4.60 73.84 -18.30
CA GLY A 65 -5.62 72.90 -17.83
C GLY A 65 -5.55 72.67 -16.32
N SER A 66 -6.62 72.14 -15.73
CA SER A 66 -6.64 71.75 -14.31
C SER A 66 -5.96 70.39 -14.08
N LYS A 67 -5.00 70.33 -13.16
CA LYS A 67 -4.29 69.09 -12.73
C LYS A 67 -5.22 68.03 -12.09
N ARG A 68 -6.47 68.39 -11.76
CA ARG A 68 -7.40 67.54 -10.98
C ARG A 68 -7.75 66.22 -11.68
N ARG A 69 -7.82 66.20 -13.02
CA ARG A 69 -8.19 64.99 -13.79
C ARG A 69 -7.06 63.95 -13.82
N GLN A 70 -5.81 64.37 -13.96
CA GLN A 70 -4.65 63.46 -13.95
C GLN A 70 -4.41 62.83 -12.58
N LEU A 71 -4.61 63.59 -11.50
CA LEU A 71 -4.46 63.07 -10.14
C LEU A 71 -5.50 61.98 -9.82
N MET A 72 -6.72 62.13 -10.36
CA MET A 72 -7.78 61.13 -10.21
C MET A 72 -7.50 59.85 -11.02
N GLU A 73 -7.01 59.99 -12.25
CA GLU A 73 -6.61 58.83 -13.09
C GLU A 73 -5.43 58.06 -12.47
N LYS A 74 -4.45 58.75 -11.88
CA LYS A 74 -3.35 58.10 -11.14
C LYS A 74 -3.85 57.34 -9.90
N ARG A 75 -4.73 57.93 -9.09
CA ARG A 75 -5.31 57.26 -7.90
C ARG A 75 -6.12 56.01 -8.29
N ILE A 76 -6.96 56.08 -9.32
CA ILE A 76 -7.74 54.93 -9.78
C ILE A 76 -6.81 53.79 -10.26
N LYS A 77 -5.69 54.12 -10.89
CA LYS A 77 -4.69 53.11 -11.33
C LYS A 77 -3.96 52.47 -10.14
N GLU A 78 -3.63 53.26 -9.12
CA GLU A 78 -3.03 52.75 -7.87
C GLU A 78 -4.01 51.84 -7.10
N ASP A 79 -5.28 52.23 -7.00
CA ASP A 79 -6.33 51.43 -6.38
C ASP A 79 -6.57 50.11 -7.14
N ASN A 80 -6.56 50.15 -8.48
CA ASN A 80 -6.67 48.93 -9.29
C ASN A 80 -5.50 47.97 -9.05
N ASN A 81 -4.27 48.48 -8.88
CA ASN A 81 -3.12 47.64 -8.54
C ASN A 81 -3.27 47.00 -7.14
N ALA A 82 -3.81 47.73 -6.17
CA ALA A 82 -4.13 47.19 -4.85
C ALA A 82 -5.22 46.10 -4.92
N PHE A 83 -6.26 46.30 -5.74
CA PHE A 83 -7.30 45.30 -5.98
C PHE A 83 -6.77 44.03 -6.67
N VAL A 84 -5.87 44.16 -7.64
CA VAL A 84 -5.19 43.01 -8.28
C VAL A 84 -4.38 42.23 -7.24
N GLY A 85 -3.68 42.92 -6.33
CA GLY A 85 -2.95 42.29 -5.23
C GLY A 85 -3.84 41.44 -4.32
N ILE A 86 -5.02 41.96 -3.93
CA ILE A 86 -6.00 41.20 -3.14
C ILE A 86 -6.47 39.95 -3.90
N GLY A 87 -6.74 40.07 -5.20
CA GLY A 87 -7.09 38.94 -6.05
C GLY A 87 -6.02 37.84 -6.08
N THR A 88 -4.74 38.23 -6.17
CA THR A 88 -3.63 37.27 -6.14
C THR A 88 -3.51 36.53 -4.82
N LEU A 89 -3.75 37.19 -3.68
CA LEU A 89 -3.73 36.54 -2.36
C LEU A 89 -4.86 35.52 -2.20
N ILE A 90 -6.06 35.81 -2.72
CA ILE A 90 -7.19 34.88 -2.67
C ILE A 90 -6.89 33.61 -3.48
N VAL A 91 -6.35 33.77 -4.69
CA VAL A 91 -5.96 32.62 -5.54
C VAL A 91 -4.84 31.84 -4.88
N PHE A 92 -3.87 32.52 -4.27
CA PHE A 92 -2.76 31.88 -3.57
C PHE A 92 -3.24 31.00 -2.41
N ILE A 93 -4.11 31.52 -1.55
CA ILE A 93 -4.70 30.75 -0.44
C ILE A 93 -5.51 29.57 -1.00
N SER A 94 -6.32 29.80 -2.03
CA SER A 94 -7.12 28.76 -2.66
C SER A 94 -6.27 27.63 -3.24
N MET A 95 -5.18 27.97 -3.94
CA MET A 95 -4.25 27.00 -4.51
C MET A 95 -3.57 26.16 -3.42
N ILE A 96 -3.18 26.79 -2.31
CA ILE A 96 -2.59 26.07 -1.16
C ILE A 96 -3.59 25.07 -0.58
N LEU A 97 -4.85 25.47 -0.39
CA LEU A 97 -5.87 24.57 0.15
C LEU A 97 -6.16 23.38 -0.78
N VAL A 98 -6.27 23.62 -2.09
CA VAL A 98 -6.46 22.55 -3.08
C VAL A 98 -5.24 21.62 -3.11
N ALA A 99 -4.03 22.17 -3.08
CA ALA A 99 -2.79 21.39 -3.03
C ALA A 99 -2.71 20.53 -1.76
N ALA A 100 -3.12 21.05 -0.61
CA ALA A 100 -3.13 20.30 0.66
C ALA A 100 -4.11 19.11 0.61
N VAL A 101 -5.31 19.31 0.07
CA VAL A 101 -6.30 18.22 -0.09
C VAL A 101 -5.78 17.17 -1.07
N ALA A 102 -5.23 17.59 -2.21
CA ALA A 102 -4.65 16.68 -3.20
C ALA A 102 -3.49 15.86 -2.62
N ALA A 103 -2.57 16.50 -1.88
CA ALA A 103 -1.45 15.84 -1.22
C ALA A 103 -1.93 14.82 -0.17
N SER A 104 -2.93 15.18 0.64
CA SER A 104 -3.52 14.27 1.63
C SER A 104 -4.06 12.99 1.00
N VAL A 105 -4.80 13.11 -0.10
CA VAL A 105 -5.34 11.95 -0.84
C VAL A 105 -4.22 11.10 -1.46
N LEU A 106 -3.19 11.73 -2.03
CA LEU A 106 -2.03 11.02 -2.59
C LEU A 106 -1.26 10.24 -1.52
N ILE A 107 -1.01 10.84 -0.36
CA ILE A 107 -0.32 10.18 0.76
C ILE A 107 -1.17 9.02 1.28
N LYS A 108 -2.47 9.24 1.48
CA LYS A 108 -3.37 8.21 2.02
C LYS A 108 -3.45 6.99 1.10
N THR A 109 -3.58 7.23 -0.21
CA THR A 109 -3.61 6.14 -1.18
C THR A 109 -2.27 5.40 -1.20
N GLY A 110 -1.14 6.11 -1.21
CA GLY A 110 0.20 5.54 -1.09
C GLY A 110 0.39 4.65 0.14
N GLU A 111 -0.03 5.14 1.32
CA GLU A 111 0.07 4.39 2.59
C GLU A 111 -0.75 3.09 2.55
N THR A 112 -2.01 3.17 2.10
CA THR A 112 -2.86 1.96 2.03
C THR A 112 -2.32 0.93 1.04
N LEU A 113 -1.76 1.38 -0.09
CA LEU A 113 -1.11 0.51 -1.06
C LEU A 113 0.15 -0.12 -0.47
N GLN A 114 0.97 0.64 0.26
CA GLN A 114 2.17 0.12 0.93
C GLN A 114 1.83 -0.90 2.01
N GLN A 115 0.84 -0.63 2.86
CA GLN A 115 0.37 -1.59 3.87
C GLN A 115 -0.14 -2.89 3.23
N ARG A 116 -0.92 -2.77 2.16
CA ARG A 116 -1.40 -3.94 1.40
C ARG A 116 -0.25 -4.69 0.73
N ALA A 117 0.69 -3.98 0.10
CA ALA A 117 1.85 -4.58 -0.54
C ALA A 117 2.72 -5.35 0.47
N ASN A 118 2.95 -4.78 1.66
CA ASN A 118 3.68 -5.46 2.74
C ASN A 118 2.93 -6.69 3.24
N LYS A 119 1.62 -6.56 3.49
CA LYS A 119 0.80 -7.69 3.96
C LYS A 119 0.79 -8.83 2.94
N VAL A 120 0.59 -8.51 1.66
CA VAL A 120 0.63 -9.50 0.57
C VAL A 120 2.02 -10.11 0.46
N GLY A 121 3.09 -9.30 0.49
CA GLY A 121 4.46 -9.81 0.44
C GLY A 121 4.80 -10.75 1.59
N LEU A 122 4.35 -10.44 2.81
CA LEU A 122 4.52 -11.33 3.96
C LEU A 122 3.68 -12.60 3.82
N SER A 123 2.41 -12.49 3.42
CA SER A 123 1.53 -13.65 3.21
C SER A 123 2.02 -14.57 2.10
N THR A 124 2.48 -14.03 0.97
CA THR A 124 3.01 -14.84 -0.14
C THR A 124 4.33 -15.49 0.23
N THR A 125 5.21 -14.76 0.93
CA THR A 125 6.45 -15.35 1.45
C THR A 125 6.13 -16.50 2.41
N ARG A 126 5.17 -16.29 3.32
CA ARG A 126 4.72 -17.34 4.25
C ARG A 126 4.14 -18.54 3.50
N GLU A 127 3.34 -18.32 2.46
CA GLU A 127 2.72 -19.38 1.66
C GLU A 127 3.75 -20.22 0.88
N VAL A 128 4.85 -19.62 0.40
CA VAL A 128 5.87 -20.38 -0.35
C VAL A 128 6.94 -21.00 0.55
N SER A 129 7.25 -20.37 1.69
CA SER A 129 8.31 -20.84 2.60
C SER A 129 7.81 -21.83 3.63
N SER A 130 6.53 -21.75 4.02
CA SER A 130 5.96 -22.65 5.02
C SER A 130 5.56 -23.97 4.40
N GLY A 131 5.63 -25.03 5.20
CA GLY A 131 5.15 -26.33 4.77
C GLY A 131 5.55 -27.43 5.74
N LEU A 132 4.87 -28.56 5.61
CA LEU A 132 5.13 -29.76 6.38
C LEU A 132 5.77 -30.82 5.49
N VAL A 133 6.59 -31.65 6.12
CA VAL A 133 7.10 -32.87 5.52
C VAL A 133 6.80 -34.03 6.46
N ILE A 134 6.39 -35.15 5.85
CA ILE A 134 6.19 -36.42 6.54
C ILE A 134 7.48 -37.20 6.31
N THR A 135 8.21 -37.55 7.36
CA THR A 135 9.49 -38.25 7.24
C THR A 135 9.29 -39.75 7.17
N ASP A 136 8.45 -40.29 8.07
CA ASP A 136 8.29 -41.72 8.26
C ASP A 136 6.84 -42.09 8.53
N VAL A 137 6.46 -43.28 8.08
CA VAL A 137 5.12 -43.84 8.28
C VAL A 137 5.25 -45.21 8.92
N THR A 138 4.68 -45.36 10.12
CA THR A 138 4.71 -46.61 10.88
C THR A 138 3.29 -47.12 11.12
N GLY A 139 3.04 -48.39 10.81
CA GLY A 139 1.78 -49.07 11.06
C GLY A 139 1.80 -49.89 12.36
N TYR A 140 0.64 -49.99 12.99
CA TYR A 140 0.40 -50.90 14.12
C TYR A 140 -0.72 -51.89 13.79
N THR A 141 -0.46 -53.18 14.03
CA THR A 141 -1.38 -54.26 13.69
C THR A 141 -2.28 -54.66 14.85
N ASN A 142 -3.39 -55.31 14.51
CA ASN A 142 -4.21 -56.04 15.48
C ASN A 142 -3.39 -57.17 16.15
N ALA A 143 -3.87 -57.66 17.30
CA ALA A 143 -3.34 -58.82 18.02
C ALA A 143 -3.21 -60.07 17.15
N GLY A 144 -4.11 -60.26 16.18
CA GLY A 144 -4.06 -61.35 15.21
C GLY A 144 -3.05 -61.16 14.06
N LYS A 145 -2.36 -60.01 13.98
CA LYS A 145 -1.39 -59.69 12.92
C LYS A 145 -1.95 -59.88 11.50
N THR A 146 -3.22 -59.56 11.29
CA THR A 146 -3.91 -59.70 9.99
C THR A 146 -4.14 -58.38 9.28
N TYR A 147 -4.32 -57.29 10.04
CA TYR A 147 -4.62 -55.96 9.51
C TYR A 147 -3.86 -54.88 10.30
N VAL A 148 -3.48 -53.80 9.62
CA VAL A 148 -2.97 -52.57 10.24
C VAL A 148 -4.15 -51.72 10.71
N THR A 149 -4.25 -51.52 12.02
CA THR A 149 -5.38 -50.81 12.65
C THR A 149 -5.08 -49.34 12.93
N GLN A 150 -3.82 -48.99 13.21
CA GLN A 150 -3.40 -47.61 13.46
C GLN A 150 -2.19 -47.24 12.61
N LEU A 151 -2.11 -45.96 12.28
CA LEU A 151 -1.02 -45.35 11.52
C LEU A 151 -0.40 -44.23 12.36
N ALA A 152 0.91 -44.19 12.41
CA ALA A 152 1.70 -43.12 13.00
C ALA A 152 2.51 -42.44 11.88
N LEU A 153 2.24 -41.16 11.66
CA LEU A 153 2.95 -40.33 10.69
C LEU A 153 3.90 -39.40 11.45
N THR A 154 5.20 -39.57 11.26
CA THR A 154 6.19 -38.64 11.82
C THR A 154 6.25 -37.40 10.93
N VAL A 155 5.90 -36.25 11.48
CA VAL A 155 5.83 -34.97 10.77
C VAL A 155 6.83 -33.99 11.34
N ARG A 156 7.36 -33.14 10.45
CA ARG A 156 8.29 -32.06 10.77
C ARG A 156 8.01 -30.85 9.87
N PRO A 157 8.17 -29.61 10.34
CA PRO A 157 8.11 -28.46 9.44
C PRO A 157 9.33 -28.44 8.53
N ARG A 158 9.15 -27.94 7.31
CA ARG A 158 10.27 -27.72 6.38
C ARG A 158 11.23 -26.68 6.93
N ALA A 159 12.50 -26.77 6.54
CA ALA A 159 13.49 -25.77 6.89
C ALA A 159 13.07 -24.40 6.33
N GLY A 160 13.11 -23.36 7.16
CA GLY A 160 12.64 -22.01 6.79
C GLY A 160 11.12 -21.84 6.83
N SER A 161 10.38 -22.84 7.31
CA SER A 161 8.96 -22.69 7.60
C SER A 161 8.75 -21.74 8.77
N GLN A 162 7.71 -20.91 8.66
CA GLN A 162 7.17 -20.25 9.84
C GLN A 162 6.39 -21.26 10.68
N ASP A 163 6.09 -20.90 11.93
CA ASP A 163 5.29 -21.72 12.83
C ASP A 163 3.94 -22.11 12.19
N ILE A 164 3.63 -23.40 12.30
CA ILE A 164 2.43 -24.01 11.74
C ILE A 164 1.50 -24.41 12.87
N ASP A 165 0.24 -23.99 12.82
CA ASP A 165 -0.78 -24.42 13.79
C ASP A 165 -1.38 -25.76 13.38
N LEU A 166 -1.24 -26.77 14.23
CA LEU A 166 -1.73 -28.12 13.99
C LEU A 166 -3.26 -28.25 14.17
N ARG A 167 -3.93 -27.27 14.77
CA ARG A 167 -5.40 -27.29 14.93
C ARG A 167 -6.14 -27.08 13.62
N ASN A 168 -5.60 -26.22 12.77
CA ASN A 168 -6.18 -25.85 11.47
C ASN A 168 -5.59 -26.69 10.33
N THR A 169 -4.98 -27.84 10.65
CA THR A 169 -4.49 -28.78 9.64
C THR A 169 -5.56 -29.80 9.28
N ILE A 170 -5.51 -30.27 8.04
CA ILE A 170 -6.42 -31.28 7.50
C ILE A 170 -5.57 -32.43 6.97
N LEU A 171 -5.93 -33.65 7.35
CA LEU A 171 -5.30 -34.85 6.85
C LEU A 171 -6.25 -35.56 5.89
N TYR A 172 -5.79 -35.74 4.65
CA TYR A 172 -6.46 -36.55 3.65
C TYR A 172 -5.81 -37.94 3.62
N ILE A 173 -6.64 -38.97 3.70
CA ILE A 173 -6.22 -40.36 3.53
C ILE A 173 -7.07 -40.98 2.42
N GLN A 174 -6.40 -41.57 1.45
CA GLN A 174 -6.99 -42.22 0.30
C GLN A 174 -6.60 -43.70 0.28
N TYR A 175 -7.64 -44.54 0.27
CA TYR A 175 -7.51 -45.97 0.05
C TYR A 175 -8.66 -46.42 -0.87
N GLU A 176 -9.77 -46.93 -0.34
CA GLU A 176 -11.00 -47.19 -1.11
C GLU A 176 -11.92 -45.96 -1.24
N ARG A 177 -11.85 -45.08 -0.24
CA ARG A 177 -12.61 -43.83 -0.15
C ARG A 177 -11.68 -42.73 0.38
N LEU A 178 -11.97 -41.49 0.01
CA LEU A 178 -11.25 -40.33 0.53
C LEU A 178 -11.82 -39.99 1.91
N THR A 179 -11.05 -40.22 2.97
CA THR A 179 -11.40 -39.83 4.33
C THR A 179 -10.63 -38.55 4.69
N VAL A 180 -11.35 -37.60 5.28
CA VAL A 180 -10.80 -36.34 5.76
C VAL A 180 -10.81 -36.36 7.28
N LEU A 181 -9.65 -36.12 7.88
CA LEU A 181 -9.48 -36.07 9.32
C LEU A 181 -9.07 -34.66 9.75
N SER A 182 -9.71 -34.16 10.80
CA SER A 182 -9.45 -32.86 11.40
C SER A 182 -9.02 -33.00 12.86
N TYR A 183 -8.40 -31.97 13.41
CA TYR A 183 -8.11 -31.92 14.83
C TYR A 183 -9.41 -31.84 15.67
N SER A 184 -9.40 -32.45 16.87
CA SER A 184 -10.47 -32.32 17.86
C SER A 184 -9.96 -31.60 19.09
N ASN A 185 -10.67 -30.55 19.53
CA ASN A 185 -10.34 -29.77 20.73
C ASN A 185 -10.68 -30.48 22.06
N GLN A 186 -11.03 -31.77 22.02
CA GLN A 186 -11.31 -32.54 23.22
C GLN A 186 -10.02 -32.89 23.98
N THR A 187 -10.12 -33.06 25.30
CA THR A 187 -8.99 -33.43 26.14
C THR A 187 -8.47 -34.83 25.76
N GLY A 188 -7.14 -34.98 25.68
CA GLY A 188 -6.47 -36.27 25.44
C GLY A 188 -6.13 -36.59 23.97
N TYR A 189 -6.45 -35.69 23.03
CA TYR A 189 -5.99 -35.77 21.63
C TYR A 189 -4.56 -35.28 21.42
N VAL A 190 -3.96 -34.64 22.43
CA VAL A 190 -2.57 -34.20 22.42
C VAL A 190 -1.82 -34.77 23.61
N ALA A 191 -0.66 -35.36 23.34
CA ALA A 191 0.27 -35.83 24.35
C ALA A 191 1.60 -35.09 24.23
N GLY A 192 2.14 -34.61 25.35
CA GLY A 192 3.40 -33.87 25.41
C GLY A 192 4.67 -34.72 25.47
N SER A 193 4.50 -36.04 25.52
CA SER A 193 5.59 -37.00 25.44
C SER A 193 5.02 -38.36 25.10
N VAL A 194 5.87 -39.25 24.60
CA VAL A 194 5.52 -40.66 24.38
C VAL A 194 5.36 -41.36 25.73
N SER A 195 4.26 -42.11 25.92
CA SER A 195 4.03 -42.85 27.16
C SER A 195 4.99 -44.04 27.30
N ALA A 196 5.20 -44.51 28.53
CA ALA A 196 6.03 -45.69 28.80
C ALA A 196 5.49 -46.99 28.13
N GLN A 197 4.23 -46.98 27.68
CA GLN A 197 3.59 -48.10 26.97
C GLN A 197 3.73 -47.99 25.44
N GLY A 198 4.45 -46.98 24.94
CA GLY A 198 4.75 -46.75 23.53
C GLY A 198 3.78 -45.80 22.82
N VAL A 199 4.14 -45.42 21.60
CA VAL A 199 3.46 -44.38 20.79
C VAL A 199 1.97 -44.68 20.59
N PHE A 200 1.61 -45.93 20.30
CA PHE A 200 0.24 -46.35 19.98
C PHE A 200 -0.70 -46.42 21.21
N HIS A 201 -0.18 -46.31 22.43
CA HIS A 201 -0.95 -46.23 23.68
C HIS A 201 -0.73 -44.90 24.41
N THR A 202 -0.19 -43.89 23.73
CA THR A 202 0.15 -42.61 24.34
C THR A 202 -1.07 -41.69 24.48
N LEU A 203 -2.03 -41.77 23.54
CA LEU A 203 -3.24 -40.96 23.60
C LEU A 203 -4.26 -41.59 24.57
N ASN A 204 -4.84 -40.74 25.42
CA ASN A 204 -5.85 -41.15 26.42
C ASN A 204 -7.27 -41.23 25.83
N VAL A 205 -7.39 -41.18 24.51
CA VAL A 205 -8.68 -41.18 23.79
C VAL A 205 -8.60 -42.13 22.61
N THR A 206 -9.69 -42.87 22.38
CA THR A 206 -9.88 -43.65 21.16
C THR A 206 -10.19 -42.71 20.00
N LEU A 207 -9.32 -42.67 18.99
CA LEU A 207 -9.51 -41.83 17.81
C LEU A 207 -10.70 -42.32 16.96
N ASN A 208 -11.52 -41.36 16.51
CA ASN A 208 -12.71 -41.59 15.69
C ASN A 208 -12.37 -41.60 14.19
N ALA A 209 -13.38 -41.84 13.35
CA ALA A 209 -13.21 -41.88 11.89
C ALA A 209 -12.79 -40.55 11.25
N THR A 210 -13.05 -39.43 11.93
CA THR A 210 -12.84 -38.07 11.39
C THR A 210 -11.79 -37.28 12.15
N THR A 211 -11.10 -37.89 13.12
CA THR A 211 -10.17 -37.18 14.00
C THR A 211 -8.80 -37.85 14.03
N TYR A 212 -7.74 -37.04 14.05
CA TYR A 212 -6.38 -37.50 14.32
C TYR A 212 -5.90 -37.00 15.68
N GLY A 213 -4.92 -37.69 16.25
CA GLY A 213 -4.25 -37.27 17.48
C GLY A 213 -2.82 -36.81 17.22
N ILE A 214 -2.27 -36.02 18.15
CA ILE A 214 -0.94 -35.42 18.04
C ILE A 214 -0.11 -35.86 19.25
N ILE A 215 1.10 -36.33 19.00
CA ILE A 215 2.06 -36.67 20.04
C ILE A 215 3.33 -35.87 19.77
N ALA A 216 3.73 -35.02 20.72
CA ALA A 216 5.01 -34.34 20.66
C ALA A 216 6.14 -35.32 21.01
N VAL A 217 7.16 -35.40 20.17
CA VAL A 217 8.36 -36.23 20.40
C VAL A 217 9.56 -35.35 20.71
N HIS A 218 9.84 -34.40 19.83
CA HIS A 218 10.82 -33.36 20.04
C HIS A 218 10.09 -32.02 20.10
N ASP A 219 10.00 -31.47 21.30
CA ASP A 219 9.38 -30.18 21.59
C ASP A 219 10.15 -29.56 22.77
N ALA A 220 11.09 -28.66 22.47
CA ALA A 220 11.99 -28.10 23.47
C ALA A 220 11.34 -26.99 24.33
N ASP A 221 10.37 -26.27 23.75
CA ASP A 221 9.71 -25.13 24.36
C ASP A 221 8.26 -25.42 24.81
N GLY A 222 7.75 -26.62 24.53
CA GLY A 222 6.39 -27.03 24.84
C GLY A 222 5.34 -26.42 23.91
N SER A 223 5.74 -25.93 22.73
CA SER A 223 4.88 -25.18 21.81
C SER A 223 3.70 -26.00 21.28
N ILE A 224 3.92 -27.30 21.01
CA ILE A 224 2.88 -28.21 20.50
C ILE A 224 1.82 -28.46 21.57
N THR A 225 2.23 -28.64 22.82
CA THR A 225 1.31 -28.98 23.91
C THR A 225 0.50 -27.80 24.41
N ARG A 226 1.10 -26.61 24.41
CA ARG A 226 0.47 -25.40 24.96
C ARG A 226 -0.35 -24.65 23.91
N ASN A 227 0.22 -24.50 22.72
CA ASN A 227 -0.32 -23.62 21.68
C ASN A 227 -0.61 -24.35 20.37
N TYR A 228 -0.31 -25.65 20.26
CA TYR A 228 -0.46 -26.45 19.04
C TYR A 228 0.33 -25.92 17.84
N GLY A 229 1.28 -25.00 18.11
CA GLY A 229 2.20 -24.46 17.11
C GLY A 229 3.40 -25.38 17.00
N MET A 230 3.80 -25.68 15.78
CA MET A 230 4.99 -26.45 15.47
C MET A 230 6.08 -25.51 14.95
N ASN A 231 7.18 -25.39 15.68
CA ASN A 231 8.28 -24.48 15.37
C ASN A 231 9.41 -25.19 14.60
N THR A 232 10.44 -24.45 14.22
CA THR A 232 11.62 -25.04 13.55
C THR A 232 12.43 -25.91 14.51
N GLY A 233 12.42 -27.22 14.25
CA GLY A 233 13.17 -28.19 15.06
C GLY A 233 12.27 -29.20 15.74
N ASP A 234 11.00 -28.86 15.90
CA ASP A 234 10.03 -29.76 16.50
C ASP A 234 9.72 -30.95 15.60
N THR A 235 9.41 -32.08 16.24
CA THR A 235 8.94 -33.29 15.57
C THR A 235 7.73 -33.82 16.32
N ALA A 236 6.65 -34.04 15.58
CA ALA A 236 5.40 -34.56 16.08
C ALA A 236 5.06 -35.87 15.38
N ILE A 237 4.34 -36.74 16.07
CA ILE A 237 3.72 -37.91 15.47
C ILE A 237 2.22 -37.66 15.40
N ILE A 238 1.66 -37.75 14.20
CA ILE A 238 0.22 -37.74 13.97
C ILE A 238 -0.28 -39.17 13.99
N LEU A 239 -1.16 -39.48 14.94
CA LEU A 239 -1.76 -40.79 15.10
C LEU A 239 -3.14 -40.82 14.43
N VAL A 240 -3.40 -41.87 13.68
CA VAL A 240 -4.68 -42.11 13.02
C VAL A 240 -5.14 -43.54 13.27
N ASN A 241 -6.43 -43.71 13.53
CA ASN A 241 -7.06 -45.02 13.60
C ASN A 241 -7.67 -45.40 12.24
N LEU A 242 -6.96 -46.24 11.48
CA LEU A 242 -7.39 -46.70 10.15
C LEU A 242 -8.66 -47.55 10.21
N SER A 243 -8.84 -48.36 11.26
CA SER A 243 -10.05 -49.19 11.41
C SER A 243 -11.31 -48.33 11.52
N ALA A 244 -11.23 -47.24 12.30
CA ALA A 244 -12.34 -46.28 12.42
C ALA A 244 -12.49 -45.44 11.15
N ALA A 245 -11.38 -44.96 10.57
CA ALA A 245 -11.38 -44.08 9.40
C ALA A 245 -11.92 -44.75 8.12
N PHE A 246 -11.72 -46.06 7.96
CA PHE A 246 -12.23 -46.81 6.82
C PHE A 246 -13.58 -47.51 7.09
N GLY A 247 -13.99 -47.60 8.36
CA GLY A 247 -15.19 -48.34 8.77
C GLY A 247 -15.03 -49.86 8.60
N THR A 248 -13.80 -50.36 8.49
CA THR A 248 -13.43 -51.76 8.26
C THR A 248 -12.41 -52.24 9.30
N SER A 249 -11.92 -53.47 9.19
CA SER A 249 -10.92 -54.04 10.12
C SER A 249 -9.51 -53.42 10.01
N GLY A 250 -9.30 -52.45 9.12
CA GLY A 250 -8.01 -51.81 8.85
C GLY A 250 -7.45 -52.15 7.47
N LEU A 251 -6.17 -51.85 7.26
CA LEU A 251 -5.48 -52.10 5.98
C LEU A 251 -4.96 -53.56 5.91
N PRO A 252 -5.29 -54.34 4.87
CA PRO A 252 -4.79 -55.70 4.70
C PRO A 252 -3.31 -55.71 4.24
N PRO A 253 -2.62 -56.87 4.30
CA PRO A 253 -1.26 -57.00 3.78
C PRO A 253 -1.23 -56.78 2.25
N ARG A 254 -0.13 -56.21 1.73
CA ARG A 254 0.12 -55.86 0.31
C ARG A 254 -0.66 -54.69 -0.27
N ASP A 255 -1.48 -54.02 0.54
CA ASP A 255 -2.22 -52.85 0.10
C ASP A 255 -1.51 -51.54 0.46
N SER A 256 -1.71 -50.53 -0.36
CA SER A 256 -1.11 -49.20 -0.21
C SER A 256 -2.15 -48.16 0.17
N VAL A 257 -1.76 -47.23 1.02
CA VAL A 257 -2.53 -46.05 1.39
C VAL A 257 -1.72 -44.81 1.01
N SER A 258 -2.38 -43.82 0.42
CA SER A 258 -1.78 -42.53 0.12
C SER A 258 -2.50 -41.43 0.89
N GLY A 259 -1.82 -40.31 1.10
CA GLY A 259 -2.44 -39.19 1.78
C GLY A 259 -1.64 -37.92 1.71
N SER A 260 -2.27 -36.84 2.15
CA SER A 260 -1.66 -35.53 2.23
C SER A 260 -2.07 -34.83 3.50
N PHE A 261 -1.09 -34.31 4.24
CA PHE A 261 -1.29 -33.49 5.42
C PHE A 261 -1.10 -32.02 5.06
N LEU A 262 -2.21 -31.28 5.09
CA LEU A 262 -2.31 -29.90 4.61
C LEU A 262 -2.35 -28.93 5.81
N PRO A 263 -1.37 -28.02 5.94
CA PRO A 263 -1.46 -26.89 6.86
C PRO A 263 -2.34 -25.76 6.32
N GLU A 264 -2.73 -24.82 7.19
CA GLU A 264 -3.53 -23.63 6.83
C GLU A 264 -2.81 -22.72 5.80
N THR A 265 -1.48 -22.71 5.82
CA THR A 265 -0.63 -21.90 4.95
C THR A 265 0.62 -22.71 4.65
N GLY A 266 1.02 -22.76 3.38
CA GLY A 266 2.20 -23.50 2.97
C GLY A 266 1.93 -24.83 2.27
N ALA A 267 3.03 -25.48 1.89
CA ALA A 267 2.98 -26.74 1.15
C ALA A 267 2.54 -27.92 2.04
N ALA A 268 1.65 -28.76 1.49
CA ALA A 268 1.25 -30.02 2.10
C ALA A 268 2.39 -31.04 2.12
N GLY A 269 2.45 -31.84 3.18
CA GLY A 269 3.27 -33.05 3.24
C GLY A 269 2.49 -34.22 2.66
N THR A 270 2.98 -34.85 1.59
CA THR A 270 2.37 -36.04 1.00
C THR A 270 3.08 -37.30 1.50
N PHE A 271 2.34 -38.40 1.63
CA PHE A 271 2.90 -39.71 1.91
C PHE A 271 2.20 -40.77 1.07
N GLU A 272 2.95 -41.81 0.75
CA GLU A 272 2.46 -43.06 0.19
C GLU A 272 3.10 -44.16 1.04
N ALA A 273 2.29 -45.09 1.51
CA ALA A 273 2.71 -46.11 2.46
C ALA A 273 2.08 -47.44 2.07
N SER A 274 2.91 -48.44 1.79
CA SER A 274 2.50 -49.79 1.43
C SER A 274 2.70 -50.74 2.60
N ALA A 275 1.68 -51.54 2.89
CA ALA A 275 1.76 -52.60 3.89
C ALA A 275 2.53 -53.81 3.32
N PRO A 276 3.49 -54.39 4.07
CA PRO A 276 4.20 -55.58 3.63
C PRO A 276 3.27 -56.79 3.48
N SER A 277 3.74 -57.82 2.77
CA SER A 277 2.94 -59.00 2.47
C SER A 277 2.61 -59.90 3.66
N VAL A 278 3.38 -59.80 4.75
CA VAL A 278 3.18 -60.57 5.97
C VAL A 278 3.53 -59.69 7.17
N PHE A 279 2.67 -59.68 8.19
CA PHE A 279 2.93 -58.98 9.44
C PHE A 279 3.59 -59.92 10.45
N THR A 280 4.92 -59.85 10.57
CA THR A 280 5.69 -60.65 11.54
C THR A 280 5.60 -60.07 12.95
N ASN A 281 5.63 -58.73 13.05
CA ASN A 281 5.58 -57.96 14.29
C ASN A 281 4.31 -57.10 14.35
N ARG A 282 4.00 -56.62 15.56
CA ARG A 282 2.86 -55.69 15.76
C ARG A 282 3.14 -54.29 15.24
N ILE A 283 4.40 -53.90 15.22
CA ILE A 283 4.88 -52.64 14.66
C ILE A 283 5.51 -52.98 13.33
N VAL A 284 5.07 -52.27 12.30
CA VAL A 284 5.46 -52.54 10.92
C VAL A 284 5.83 -51.21 10.29
N GLU A 285 7.03 -51.16 9.74
CA GLU A 285 7.46 -50.04 8.91
C GLU A 285 6.73 -50.10 7.57
N MET A 286 6.16 -48.98 7.14
CA MET A 286 5.48 -48.89 5.86
C MET A 286 6.40 -48.20 4.87
N ALA A 287 6.54 -48.81 3.69
CA ALA A 287 7.46 -48.38 2.64
C ALA A 287 6.73 -47.74 1.47
#